data_AF-A0A0C9U4J1-F1
#
_entry.id   AF-A0A0C9U4J1-F1
#
_cell.length_a   1.000
_cell.length_b   1.000
_cell.length_c   1.000
_cell.angle_alpha   90.00
_cell.angle_beta   90.00
_cell.angle_gamma   90.00
#
_symmetry.space_group_name_H-M   'P 1'
#
loop_
_entity.id
_entity.type
_entity.pdbx_description
1 polymer ?
#
loop_
_entity_poly.entity_id
_entity_poly.type
_entity_poly.pdbx_seq_one_letter_code
_entity_poly.pdbx_strand_id
1 'polypeptide(L)'
;MRITPPITSHFSNRIGLASATGDPTPGLYGTNASAPLQQQNGLRDIYVWGLYSHCAYLNGSQGTCGNVTFANQLTPFDSMLADIPGNYTVTTRFLISKPNTTFTNTSFLQTASKAAFYLIFIGTICTFLAMLSGIPKSTITFLTASVFAAIGALLLLVGAAIWTALIHEISAINHLNVDSGAPLGIEVTFGNGLWLLWAAFAVLAVSLFPYFVSCHTYRKRY
;
A
#
# COMPACT_ATOMS: atom_id res chain seq x y z
N MET A 1 9.48 12.08 -11.43
CA MET A 1 9.17 10.64 -11.33
C MET A 1 8.21 10.46 -10.15
N ARG A 2 6.90 10.30 -10.41
CA ARG A 2 5.92 10.02 -9.33
C ARG A 2 6.08 8.55 -8.97
N ILE A 3 6.64 8.26 -7.79
CA ILE A 3 6.59 6.90 -7.25
C ILE A 3 5.12 6.65 -6.95
N THR A 4 4.47 5.86 -7.80
CA THR A 4 3.09 5.44 -7.55
C THR A 4 3.08 4.61 -6.28
N PRO A 5 2.13 4.84 -5.39
CA PRO A 5 2.05 4.16 -4.09
C PRO A 5 1.67 2.68 -4.24
N PRO A 6 1.77 1.87 -3.16
CA PRO A 6 1.60 0.42 -3.22
C PRO A 6 0.17 -0.03 -3.52
N ILE A 7 -0.85 0.78 -3.23
CA ILE A 7 -2.26 0.40 -3.40
C ILE A 7 -3.03 1.49 -4.14
N THR A 8 -3.81 1.08 -5.14
CA THR A 8 -4.72 1.92 -5.91
C THR A 8 -6.09 1.26 -5.95
N SER A 9 -7.12 1.90 -5.38
CA SER A 9 -8.52 1.53 -5.64
C SER A 9 -9.16 2.51 -6.61
N HIS A 10 -9.81 1.95 -7.60
CA HIS A 10 -10.57 2.63 -8.62
C HIS A 10 -12.06 2.33 -8.44
N PHE A 11 -12.90 3.34 -8.55
CA PHE A 11 -14.33 3.14 -8.69
C PHE A 11 -14.66 3.03 -10.18
N SER A 12 -14.66 1.80 -10.68
CA SER A 12 -14.90 1.49 -12.10
C SER A 12 -16.35 1.76 -12.51
N ASN A 13 -17.31 1.64 -11.57
CA ASN A 13 -18.72 1.91 -11.85
C ASN A 13 -19.39 2.72 -10.73
N ARG A 14 -19.49 4.04 -10.95
CA ARG A 14 -20.21 4.96 -10.05
C ARG A 14 -21.68 4.60 -9.85
N ILE A 15 -22.28 3.94 -10.85
CA ILE A 15 -23.70 3.57 -10.86
C ILE A 15 -23.93 2.32 -10.00
N GLY A 16 -22.96 1.42 -9.91
CA GLY A 16 -23.05 0.21 -9.08
C GLY A 16 -23.20 0.54 -7.59
N LEU A 17 -22.30 1.36 -7.06
CA LEU A 17 -22.36 1.78 -5.66
C LEU A 17 -23.57 2.70 -5.38
N ALA A 18 -23.90 3.60 -6.31
CA ALA A 18 -25.07 4.48 -6.17
C ALA A 18 -26.39 3.69 -6.17
N SER A 19 -26.54 2.72 -7.08
CA SER A 19 -27.73 1.85 -7.14
C SER A 19 -27.84 0.92 -5.94
N ALA A 20 -26.71 0.42 -5.41
CA ALA A 20 -26.67 -0.38 -4.20
C ALA A 20 -27.18 0.40 -2.98
N THR A 21 -26.88 1.71 -2.93
CA THR A 21 -27.29 2.61 -1.84
C THR A 21 -28.77 3.02 -1.93
N GLY A 22 -29.48 2.62 -3.00
CA GLY A 22 -30.93 2.74 -3.10
C GLY A 22 -31.47 4.12 -3.51
N ASP A 23 -30.61 5.06 -3.92
CA ASP A 23 -31.04 6.43 -4.27
C ASP A 23 -30.40 6.93 -5.59
N PRO A 24 -31.19 7.31 -6.61
CA PRO A 24 -30.68 7.71 -7.93
C PRO A 24 -30.21 9.17 -8.02
N THR A 25 -29.80 9.82 -6.92
CA THR A 25 -29.53 11.28 -6.91
C THR A 25 -28.04 11.70 -6.83
N PRO A 26 -27.68 12.87 -7.42
CA PRO A 26 -26.31 13.35 -7.51
C PRO A 26 -25.85 13.90 -6.15
N GLY A 27 -24.97 13.18 -5.46
CA GLY A 27 -24.41 13.67 -4.20
C GLY A 27 -23.44 12.74 -3.48
N LEU A 28 -23.44 11.44 -3.78
CA LEU A 28 -22.51 10.49 -3.17
C LEU A 28 -21.05 10.80 -3.51
N TYR A 29 -20.81 11.24 -4.75
CA TYR A 29 -19.48 11.59 -5.22
C TYR A 29 -19.25 13.09 -5.20
N GLY A 30 -18.06 13.50 -4.78
CA GLY A 30 -17.66 14.90 -4.81
C GLY A 30 -17.44 15.37 -6.25
N THR A 31 -17.61 16.68 -6.49
CA THR A 31 -17.30 17.33 -7.77
C THR A 31 -16.08 18.25 -7.70
N ASN A 32 -15.66 18.64 -6.50
CA ASN A 32 -14.57 19.59 -6.29
C ASN A 32 -13.28 18.91 -5.83
N ALA A 33 -12.27 18.79 -6.68
CA ALA A 33 -11.01 18.11 -6.38
C ALA A 33 -10.14 18.74 -5.30
N SER A 34 -10.34 20.02 -5.00
CA SER A 34 -9.56 20.75 -4.00
C SER A 34 -10.16 20.68 -2.60
N ALA A 35 -11.36 20.09 -2.45
CA ALA A 35 -11.95 19.92 -1.14
C ALA A 35 -11.09 18.99 -0.25
N PRO A 36 -10.97 19.30 1.05
CA PRO A 36 -10.25 18.46 2.00
C PRO A 36 -10.87 17.06 2.12
N LEU A 37 -10.02 16.05 2.31
CA LEU A 37 -10.46 14.67 2.58
C LEU A 37 -11.02 14.56 4.01
N GLN A 38 -11.86 13.55 4.21
CA GLN A 38 -12.49 13.12 5.46
C GLN A 38 -13.45 14.16 6.06
N GLN A 39 -14.04 15.03 5.23
CA GLN A 39 -15.02 16.04 5.65
C GLN A 39 -16.43 15.77 5.08
N GLN A 40 -16.76 14.51 4.75
CA GLN A 40 -18.06 14.13 4.22
C GLN A 40 -18.45 14.85 2.91
N ASN A 41 -17.44 15.33 2.17
CA ASN A 41 -17.62 16.22 1.02
C ASN A 41 -17.78 15.47 -0.32
N GLY A 42 -18.09 14.17 -0.24
CA GLY A 42 -18.33 13.29 -1.36
C GLY A 42 -17.12 12.40 -1.70
N LEU A 43 -17.43 11.17 -2.13
CA LEU A 43 -16.47 10.15 -2.53
C LEU A 43 -15.73 10.54 -3.82
N ARG A 44 -14.45 10.19 -3.94
CA ARG A 44 -13.63 10.40 -5.16
C ARG A 44 -13.61 9.16 -6.07
N ASP A 45 -13.12 9.31 -7.30
CA ASP A 45 -13.00 8.20 -8.28
C ASP A 45 -11.89 7.22 -7.95
N ILE A 46 -10.77 7.74 -7.48
CA ILE A 46 -9.56 6.95 -7.30
C ILE A 46 -9.02 7.28 -5.93
N TYR A 47 -8.91 6.26 -5.09
CA TYR A 47 -8.21 6.34 -3.81
C TYR A 47 -6.92 5.57 -3.90
N VAL A 48 -5.91 6.15 -3.29
CA VAL A 48 -4.55 5.75 -3.52
C VAL A 48 -3.85 5.80 -2.16
N TRP A 49 -3.40 4.64 -1.66
CA TRP A 49 -2.79 4.55 -0.34
C TRP A 49 -1.29 4.29 -0.44
N GLY A 50 -0.54 5.25 0.08
CA GLY A 50 0.90 5.23 0.31
C GLY A 50 1.28 4.63 1.67
N LEU A 51 2.58 4.35 1.83
CA LEU A 51 3.18 4.03 3.13
C LEU A 51 3.08 5.18 4.15
N TYR A 52 2.99 6.43 3.66
CA TYR A 52 3.08 7.64 4.50
C TYR A 52 1.84 8.54 4.44
N SER A 53 1.01 8.42 3.42
CA SER A 53 -0.20 9.23 3.24
C SER A 53 -1.15 8.50 2.29
N HIS A 54 -2.39 8.95 2.25
CA HIS A 54 -3.37 8.53 1.27
C HIS A 54 -3.85 9.75 0.47
N CYS A 55 -4.12 9.53 -0.81
CA CYS A 55 -4.56 10.58 -1.73
C CYS A 55 -5.81 10.10 -2.45
N ALA A 56 -6.69 11.06 -2.77
CA ALA A 56 -7.90 10.79 -3.50
C ALA A 56 -8.01 11.74 -4.71
N TYR A 57 -8.38 11.21 -5.87
CA TYR A 57 -8.41 11.90 -7.15
C TYR A 57 -9.77 11.79 -7.83
N LEU A 58 -10.17 12.84 -8.54
CA LEU A 58 -11.26 12.84 -9.52
C LEU A 58 -10.70 12.84 -10.93
N ASN A 59 -11.36 12.10 -11.82
CA ASN A 59 -11.01 12.03 -13.25
C ASN A 59 -9.50 11.75 -13.48
N GLY A 60 -8.86 11.01 -12.55
CA GLY A 60 -7.46 10.58 -12.63
C GLY A 60 -6.37 11.65 -12.53
N SER A 61 -6.70 12.95 -12.53
CA SER A 61 -5.71 14.03 -12.67
C SER A 61 -5.70 15.04 -11.53
N GLN A 62 -6.86 15.33 -10.94
CA GLN A 62 -7.02 16.36 -9.90
C GLN A 62 -7.35 15.68 -8.58
N GLY A 63 -6.58 15.95 -7.53
CA GLY A 63 -6.80 15.32 -6.24
C GLY A 63 -6.03 15.99 -5.12
N THR A 64 -6.40 15.61 -3.91
CA THR A 64 -5.82 16.09 -2.66
C THR A 64 -5.32 14.89 -1.86
N CYS A 65 -4.27 15.12 -1.06
CA CYS A 65 -3.72 14.12 -0.17
C CYS A 65 -4.04 14.49 1.27
N GLY A 66 -4.29 13.46 2.09
CA GLY A 66 -4.45 13.61 3.53
C GLY A 66 -3.12 13.91 4.22
N ASN A 67 -3.20 14.01 5.55
CA ASN A 67 -2.03 14.28 6.38
C ASN A 67 -0.95 13.19 6.21
N VAL A 68 0.32 13.61 6.21
CA VAL A 68 1.45 12.68 6.11
C VAL A 68 1.79 12.17 7.51
N THR A 69 1.74 10.86 7.70
CA THR A 69 2.03 10.22 8.97
C THR A 69 3.03 9.08 8.79
N PHE A 70 3.92 8.91 9.77
CA PHE A 70 4.86 7.81 9.79
C PHE A 70 4.12 6.51 10.15
N ALA A 71 4.36 5.45 9.38
CA ALA A 71 3.62 4.19 9.47
C ALA A 71 2.10 4.39 9.31
N ASN A 72 1.70 5.01 8.20
CA ASN A 72 0.31 5.26 7.89
C ASN A 72 -0.48 3.95 7.91
N GLN A 73 -1.60 3.98 8.61
CA GLN A 73 -2.49 2.84 8.76
C GLN A 73 -3.26 2.60 7.47
N LEU A 74 -3.29 1.35 7.00
CA LEU A 74 -4.08 0.99 5.84
C LEU A 74 -5.54 0.80 6.26
N THR A 75 -6.33 1.86 6.12
CA THR A 75 -7.76 1.87 6.47
C THR A 75 -8.61 2.34 5.28
N PRO A 76 -8.67 1.54 4.19
CA PRO A 76 -9.38 1.96 2.97
C PRO A 76 -10.87 2.19 3.23
N PHE A 77 -11.51 1.32 4.01
CA PHE A 77 -12.93 1.46 4.35
C PHE A 77 -13.23 2.71 5.19
N ASP A 78 -12.50 2.96 6.27
CA ASP A 78 -12.76 4.12 7.14
C ASP A 78 -12.47 5.45 6.42
N SER A 79 -11.40 5.50 5.62
CA SER A 79 -11.05 6.70 4.85
C SER A 79 -12.10 7.02 3.79
N MET A 80 -12.63 6.00 3.10
CA MET A 80 -13.76 6.16 2.19
C MET A 80 -15.03 6.58 2.92
N LEU A 81 -15.37 5.92 4.04
CA LEU A 81 -16.58 6.20 4.80
C LEU A 81 -16.58 7.63 5.38
N ALA A 82 -15.41 8.16 5.73
CA ALA A 82 -15.27 9.54 6.19
C ALA A 82 -15.47 10.59 5.09
N ASP A 83 -15.30 10.23 3.82
CA ASP A 83 -15.59 11.09 2.67
C ASP A 83 -17.06 11.04 2.23
N ILE A 84 -17.78 9.98 2.58
CA ILE A 84 -19.18 9.80 2.22
C ILE A 84 -20.05 10.82 2.98
N PRO A 85 -20.98 11.51 2.29
CA PRO A 85 -21.92 12.41 2.95
C PRO A 85 -22.77 11.67 3.97
N GLY A 86 -23.05 12.29 5.13
CA GLY A 86 -23.73 11.67 6.27
C GLY A 86 -24.99 10.86 5.90
N ASN A 87 -25.78 11.35 4.95
CA ASN A 87 -27.02 10.71 4.47
C ASN A 87 -26.82 9.29 3.90
N TYR A 88 -25.63 8.98 3.36
CA TYR A 88 -25.32 7.70 2.71
C TYR A 88 -24.42 6.80 3.56
N THR A 89 -23.89 7.30 4.69
CA THR A 89 -22.93 6.57 5.52
C THR A 89 -23.51 5.28 6.11
N VAL A 90 -24.74 5.32 6.62
CA VAL A 90 -25.41 4.16 7.26
C VAL A 90 -25.67 3.06 6.24
N THR A 91 -26.24 3.43 5.09
CA THR A 91 -26.58 2.49 4.01
C THR A 91 -25.33 1.87 3.40
N THR A 92 -24.30 2.68 3.12
CA THR A 92 -23.03 2.19 2.57
C THR A 92 -22.31 1.26 3.55
N ARG A 93 -22.34 1.58 4.85
CA ARG A 93 -21.77 0.71 5.90
C ARG A 93 -22.49 -0.64 5.93
N PHE A 94 -23.82 -0.66 5.84
CA PHE A 94 -24.57 -1.91 5.84
C PHE A 94 -24.30 -2.77 4.59
N LEU A 95 -24.23 -2.16 3.42
CA LEU A 95 -23.98 -2.84 2.15
C LEU A 95 -22.58 -3.48 2.09
N ILE A 96 -21.57 -2.75 2.55
CA ILE A 96 -20.16 -3.19 2.49
C ILE A 96 -19.81 -4.11 3.68
N SER A 97 -20.43 -3.93 4.86
CA SER A 97 -20.20 -4.82 6.01
C SER A 97 -20.99 -6.13 5.99
N LYS A 98 -22.04 -6.25 5.16
CA LYS A 98 -22.82 -7.50 4.99
C LYS A 98 -21.94 -8.67 4.51
N PRO A 99 -21.08 -8.51 3.49
CA PRO A 99 -20.03 -9.49 3.22
C PRO A 99 -18.86 -9.19 4.17
N ASN A 100 -18.73 -9.97 5.25
CA ASN A 100 -17.64 -9.90 6.24
C ASN A 100 -16.27 -10.12 5.58
N THR A 101 -15.79 -9.10 4.89
CA THR A 101 -14.57 -9.13 4.08
C THR A 101 -13.45 -8.43 4.82
N THR A 102 -12.21 -8.85 4.54
CA THR A 102 -11.00 -8.26 5.11
C THR A 102 -10.91 -6.75 4.85
N PHE A 103 -11.57 -6.23 3.81
CA PHE A 103 -11.75 -4.81 3.52
C PHE A 103 -12.35 -4.00 4.69
N THR A 104 -13.27 -4.61 5.45
CA THR A 104 -13.94 -3.98 6.60
C THR A 104 -13.22 -4.25 7.93
N ASN A 105 -12.26 -5.18 7.94
CA ASN A 105 -11.50 -5.53 9.14
C ASN A 105 -10.31 -4.58 9.31
N THR A 106 -10.58 -3.42 9.91
CA THR A 106 -9.60 -2.34 10.04
C THR A 106 -8.48 -2.69 11.02
N SER A 107 -8.73 -3.49 12.06
CA SER A 107 -7.71 -3.83 13.05
C SER A 107 -6.60 -4.73 12.49
N PHE A 108 -6.96 -5.73 11.68
CA PHE A 108 -5.99 -6.61 11.02
C PHE A 108 -5.15 -5.82 10.01
N LEU A 109 -5.81 -5.06 9.13
CA LEU A 109 -5.12 -4.26 8.10
C LEU A 109 -4.17 -3.23 8.71
N GLN A 110 -4.60 -2.52 9.75
CA GLN A 110 -3.77 -1.53 10.46
C GLN A 110 -2.51 -2.16 11.07
N THR A 111 -2.65 -3.32 11.70
CA THR A 111 -1.54 -3.97 12.41
C THR A 111 -0.53 -4.55 11.42
N ALA A 112 -1.02 -5.25 10.41
CA ALA A 112 -0.18 -5.84 9.37
C ALA A 112 0.52 -4.77 8.52
N SER A 113 -0.17 -3.69 8.14
CA SER A 113 0.43 -2.61 7.34
C SER A 113 1.53 -1.87 8.13
N LYS A 114 1.32 -1.63 9.43
CA LYS A 114 2.34 -1.06 10.32
C LYS A 114 3.54 -1.98 10.45
N ALA A 115 3.33 -3.26 10.72
CA ALA A 115 4.42 -4.23 10.83
C ALA A 115 5.26 -4.28 9.54
N ALA A 116 4.60 -4.37 8.38
CA ALA A 116 5.26 -4.35 7.08
C ALA A 116 6.05 -3.06 6.85
N PHE A 117 5.49 -1.90 7.21
CA PHE A 117 6.18 -0.61 7.14
C PHE A 117 7.49 -0.63 7.94
N TYR A 118 7.45 -1.09 9.20
CA TYR A 118 8.65 -1.14 10.05
C TYR A 118 9.70 -2.11 9.51
N LEU A 119 9.29 -3.26 8.99
CA LEU A 119 10.21 -4.23 8.37
C LEU A 119 10.92 -3.63 7.16
N ILE A 120 10.18 -2.94 6.29
CA ILE A 120 10.74 -2.26 5.12
C ILE A 120 11.70 -1.16 5.57
N PHE A 121 11.30 -0.34 6.53
CA PHE A 121 12.13 0.77 7.03
C PHE A 121 13.45 0.28 7.64
N ILE A 122 13.39 -0.70 8.55
CA ILE A 122 14.59 -1.31 9.15
C ILE A 122 15.44 -1.98 8.08
N GLY A 123 14.81 -2.69 7.13
CA GLY A 123 15.48 -3.28 5.98
C GLY A 123 16.27 -2.24 5.17
N THR A 124 15.67 -1.09 4.86
CA THR A 124 16.36 -0.01 4.13
C THR A 124 17.55 0.55 4.92
N ILE A 125 17.44 0.70 6.25
CA ILE A 125 18.55 1.13 7.10
C ILE A 125 19.69 0.10 7.05
N CYS A 126 19.38 -1.20 7.18
CA CYS A 126 20.38 -2.27 7.06
C CYS A 126 21.07 -2.25 5.70
N THR A 127 20.34 -2.01 4.61
CA THR A 127 20.92 -1.95 3.26
C THR A 127 21.84 -0.74 3.08
N PHE A 128 21.50 0.40 3.68
CA PHE A 128 22.35 1.58 3.69
C PHE A 128 23.64 1.34 4.51
N LEU A 129 23.54 0.69 5.66
CA LEU A 129 24.70 0.29 6.46
C LEU A 129 25.57 -0.75 5.73
N ALA A 130 24.96 -1.68 4.99
CA ALA A 130 25.68 -2.63 4.14
C ALA A 130 26.47 -1.92 3.03
N MET A 131 25.87 -0.89 2.42
CA MET A 131 26.56 -0.06 1.42
C MET A 131 27.76 0.68 2.04
N LEU A 132 27.59 1.33 3.20
CA LEU A 132 28.68 2.05 3.87
C LEU A 132 29.82 1.13 4.31
N SER A 133 29.49 -0.05 4.84
CA SER A 133 30.49 -1.05 5.24
C SER A 133 31.18 -1.73 4.07
N GLY A 134 30.62 -1.68 2.85
CA GLY A 134 31.25 -2.18 1.63
C GLY A 134 32.34 -1.27 1.03
N ILE A 135 32.47 -0.02 1.49
CA ILE A 135 33.46 0.95 1.01
C ILE A 135 34.90 0.65 1.51
N PRO A 136 35.14 0.38 2.81
CA PRO A 136 36.49 0.13 3.30
C PRO A 136 37.07 -1.23 2.83
N LYS A 137 38.35 -1.22 2.42
CA LYS A 137 39.14 -2.42 2.06
C LYS A 137 39.59 -3.20 3.30
N SER A 138 38.67 -3.87 4.00
CA SER A 138 39.04 -4.81 5.06
C SER A 138 38.18 -6.07 5.01
N THR A 139 38.76 -7.23 5.33
CA THR A 139 38.03 -8.51 5.31
C THR A 139 36.86 -8.53 6.30
N ILE A 140 37.00 -7.85 7.44
CA ILE A 140 35.96 -7.78 8.48
C ILE A 140 34.78 -6.91 8.02
N THR A 141 35.04 -5.80 7.31
CA THR A 141 33.97 -4.92 6.81
C THR A 141 33.18 -5.54 5.68
N PHE A 142 33.79 -6.39 4.83
CA PHE A 142 33.04 -7.17 3.84
C PHE A 142 32.14 -8.24 4.47
N LEU A 143 32.59 -8.88 5.56
CA LEU A 143 31.76 -9.85 6.28
C LEU A 143 30.56 -9.16 6.94
N THR A 144 30.77 -8.04 7.63
CA THR A 144 29.66 -7.29 8.24
C THR A 144 28.70 -6.74 7.19
N ALA A 145 29.21 -6.23 6.05
CA ALA A 145 28.38 -5.81 4.92
C ALA A 145 27.50 -6.95 4.40
N SER A 146 28.04 -8.17 4.26
CA SER A 146 27.28 -9.33 3.79
C SER A 146 26.15 -9.73 4.75
N VAL A 147 26.38 -9.66 6.06
CA VAL A 147 25.36 -9.96 7.08
C VAL A 147 24.26 -8.90 7.07
N PHE A 148 24.61 -7.62 7.03
CA PHE A 148 23.63 -6.53 6.94
C PHE A 148 22.83 -6.58 5.63
N ALA A 149 23.46 -6.93 4.51
CA ALA A 149 22.79 -7.11 3.23
C ALA A 149 21.82 -8.30 3.26
N ALA A 150 22.21 -9.43 3.86
CA ALA A 150 21.36 -10.62 3.97
C ALA A 150 20.14 -10.36 4.87
N ILE A 151 20.34 -9.72 6.01
CA ILE A 151 19.25 -9.32 6.92
C ILE A 151 18.34 -8.30 6.22
N GLY A 152 18.91 -7.29 5.55
CA GLY A 152 18.15 -6.30 4.79
C GLY A 152 17.29 -6.92 3.69
N ALA A 153 17.85 -7.89 2.95
CA ALA A 153 17.12 -8.62 1.90
C ALA A 153 15.96 -9.45 2.48
N LEU A 154 16.17 -10.15 3.61
CA LEU A 154 15.10 -10.90 4.28
C LEU A 154 13.98 -10.00 4.77
N LEU A 155 14.32 -8.87 5.41
CA LEU A 155 13.33 -7.92 5.92
C LEU A 155 12.50 -7.29 4.79
N LEU A 156 13.15 -6.95 3.67
CA LEU A 156 12.46 -6.43 2.50
C LEU A 156 11.57 -7.48 1.83
N LEU A 157 12.01 -8.75 1.75
CA LEU A 157 11.20 -9.86 1.24
C LEU A 157 9.94 -10.03 2.09
N VAL A 158 10.08 -10.11 3.41
CA VAL A 158 8.93 -10.29 4.31
C VAL A 158 8.00 -9.07 4.24
N GLY A 159 8.55 -7.86 4.21
CA GLY A 159 7.77 -6.63 3.99
C GLY A 159 6.99 -6.65 2.67
N ALA A 160 7.61 -7.09 1.57
CA ALA A 160 6.98 -7.24 0.26
C ALA A 160 5.83 -8.25 0.31
N ALA A 161 6.09 -9.42 0.91
CA ALA A 161 5.14 -10.52 1.01
C ALA A 161 3.90 -10.11 1.82
N ILE A 162 4.08 -9.42 2.95
CA ILE A 162 2.94 -8.94 3.76
C ILE A 162 2.12 -7.92 2.97
N TRP A 163 2.74 -6.96 2.27
CA TRP A 163 2.01 -6.01 1.44
C TRP A 163 1.26 -6.69 0.28
N THR A 164 1.87 -7.68 -0.39
CA THR A 164 1.17 -8.46 -1.44
C THR A 164 -0.03 -9.21 -0.88
N ALA A 165 0.11 -9.84 0.28
CA ALA A 165 -0.97 -10.58 0.92
C ALA A 165 -2.12 -9.66 1.33
N LEU A 166 -1.81 -8.50 1.93
CA LEU A 166 -2.82 -7.50 2.30
C LEU A 166 -3.62 -7.03 1.09
N ILE A 167 -2.96 -6.72 -0.03
CA ILE A 167 -3.66 -6.25 -1.24
C ILE A 167 -4.53 -7.36 -1.82
N HIS A 168 -4.04 -8.60 -1.83
CA HIS A 168 -4.83 -9.74 -2.28
C HIS A 168 -6.11 -9.92 -1.44
N GLU A 169 -6.00 -9.84 -0.13
CA GLU A 169 -7.15 -9.89 0.80
C GLU A 169 -8.13 -8.73 0.58
N ILE A 170 -7.64 -7.52 0.32
CA ILE A 170 -8.48 -6.34 0.04
C ILE A 170 -9.15 -6.48 -1.33
N SER A 171 -8.47 -7.04 -2.34
CA SER A 171 -9.00 -7.24 -3.69
C SER A 171 -10.14 -8.25 -3.78
N ALA A 172 -10.38 -9.03 -2.73
CA ALA A 172 -11.55 -9.91 -2.63
C ALA A 172 -12.88 -9.14 -2.79
N ILE A 173 -12.90 -7.83 -2.50
CA ILE A 173 -14.08 -6.97 -2.71
C ILE A 173 -14.47 -6.83 -4.18
N ASN A 174 -13.53 -7.00 -5.11
CA ASN A 174 -13.78 -6.85 -6.55
C ASN A 174 -14.77 -7.91 -7.08
N HIS A 175 -14.86 -9.05 -6.39
CA HIS A 175 -15.75 -10.15 -6.75
C HIS A 175 -17.10 -10.11 -6.05
N LEU A 176 -17.36 -9.07 -5.24
CA LEU A 176 -18.65 -8.92 -4.58
C LEU A 176 -19.67 -8.32 -5.54
N ASN A 177 -20.82 -9.00 -5.62
CA ASN A 177 -21.98 -8.54 -6.35
C ASN A 177 -23.04 -8.07 -5.33
N VAL A 178 -23.75 -6.99 -5.69
CA VAL A 178 -24.94 -6.55 -4.95
C VAL A 178 -26.07 -7.56 -5.22
N ASP A 179 -27.05 -7.67 -4.32
CA ASP A 179 -28.24 -8.55 -4.44
C ASP A 179 -29.01 -8.35 -5.78
N SER A 180 -28.75 -7.26 -6.53
CA SER A 180 -29.28 -6.98 -7.87
C SER A 180 -28.47 -7.57 -9.04
N GLY A 181 -27.42 -8.36 -8.78
CA GLY A 181 -26.56 -8.96 -9.80
C GLY A 181 -25.55 -8.00 -10.46
N ALA A 182 -25.56 -6.72 -10.07
CA ALA A 182 -24.58 -5.73 -10.51
C ALA A 182 -23.33 -5.74 -9.61
N PRO A 183 -22.12 -5.59 -10.17
CA PRO A 183 -20.90 -5.46 -9.37
C PRO A 183 -20.94 -4.16 -8.55
N LEU A 184 -20.41 -4.21 -7.31
CA LEU A 184 -20.32 -3.06 -6.40
C LEU A 184 -19.55 -1.86 -7.01
N GLY A 185 -18.76 -2.09 -8.06
CA GLY A 185 -18.05 -1.05 -8.81
C GLY A 185 -16.79 -0.53 -8.12
N ILE A 186 -16.33 -1.21 -7.07
CA ILE A 186 -15.07 -0.95 -6.37
C ILE A 186 -14.04 -1.95 -6.87
N GLU A 187 -12.95 -1.47 -7.47
CA GLU A 187 -11.86 -2.28 -7.99
C GLU A 187 -10.56 -1.89 -7.30
N VAL A 188 -9.97 -2.80 -6.55
CA VAL A 188 -8.67 -2.61 -5.89
C VAL A 188 -7.58 -3.31 -6.70
N THR A 189 -6.51 -2.59 -6.99
CA THR A 189 -5.38 -3.02 -7.81
C THR A 189 -4.04 -2.71 -7.15
N PHE A 190 -3.01 -3.42 -7.59
CA PHE A 190 -1.63 -3.19 -7.18
C PHE A 190 -1.09 -1.91 -7.82
N GLY A 191 -0.47 -1.03 -7.04
CA GLY A 191 0.26 0.12 -7.58
C GLY A 191 1.74 -0.19 -7.82
N ASN A 192 2.42 0.58 -8.69
CA ASN A 192 3.80 0.26 -9.08
C ASN A 192 4.82 0.37 -7.93
N GLY A 193 4.44 0.98 -6.80
CA GLY A 193 5.29 1.05 -5.62
C GLY A 193 5.66 -0.33 -5.08
N LEU A 194 4.76 -1.30 -5.20
CA LEU A 194 5.02 -2.69 -4.80
C LEU A 194 6.03 -3.38 -5.72
N TRP A 195 5.95 -3.13 -7.02
CA TRP A 195 6.92 -3.63 -7.99
C TRP A 195 8.32 -3.06 -7.75
N LEU A 196 8.43 -1.79 -7.37
CA LEU A 196 9.71 -1.18 -6.99
C LEU A 196 10.31 -1.85 -5.74
N LEU A 197 9.47 -2.27 -4.80
CA LEU A 197 9.91 -2.94 -3.58
C LEU A 197 10.43 -4.36 -3.87
N TRP A 198 9.75 -5.11 -4.75
CA TRP A 198 10.25 -6.38 -5.26
C TRP A 198 11.55 -6.23 -6.07
N ALA A 199 11.66 -5.18 -6.88
CA ALA A 199 12.88 -4.87 -7.62
C ALA A 199 14.05 -4.56 -6.66
N ALA A 200 13.80 -3.79 -5.60
CA ALA A 200 14.81 -3.49 -4.58
C ALA A 200 15.31 -4.77 -3.88
N PHE A 201 14.41 -5.69 -3.53
CA PHE A 201 14.77 -7.00 -3.01
C PHE A 201 15.62 -7.79 -4.01
N ALA A 202 15.21 -7.88 -5.28
CA ALA A 202 15.93 -8.63 -6.30
C ALA A 202 17.37 -8.09 -6.50
N VAL A 203 17.54 -6.78 -6.57
CA VAL A 203 18.87 -6.15 -6.72
C VAL A 203 19.75 -6.42 -5.50
N LEU A 204 19.19 -6.39 -4.29
CA LEU A 204 19.92 -6.74 -3.06
C LEU A 204 20.27 -8.23 -2.98
N ALA A 205 19.39 -9.11 -3.44
CA ALA A 205 19.68 -10.53 -3.53
C ALA A 205 20.83 -10.81 -4.50
N VAL A 206 20.85 -10.11 -5.65
CA VAL A 206 21.94 -10.21 -6.63
C VAL A 206 23.25 -9.62 -6.08
N SER A 207 23.19 -8.55 -5.27
CA SER A 207 24.40 -7.96 -4.70
C SER A 207 25.08 -8.84 -3.63
N LEU A 208 24.40 -9.84 -3.07
CA LEU A 208 25.02 -10.79 -2.14
C LEU A 208 26.13 -11.61 -2.80
N PHE A 209 26.01 -11.96 -4.08
CA PHE A 209 27.01 -12.75 -4.81
C PHE A 209 28.42 -12.13 -4.79
N PRO A 210 28.63 -10.86 -5.21
CA PRO A 210 29.94 -10.23 -5.15
C PRO A 210 30.46 -10.05 -3.72
N TYR A 211 29.59 -9.86 -2.72
CA TYR A 211 30.02 -9.80 -1.32
C TYR A 211 30.59 -11.15 -0.84
N PHE A 212 29.94 -12.27 -1.16
CA PHE A 212 30.46 -13.60 -0.83
C PHE A 212 31.80 -13.89 -1.53
N VAL A 213 31.91 -13.60 -2.83
CA VAL A 213 33.17 -13.80 -3.58
C VAL A 213 34.30 -12.93 -3.03
N SER A 214 34.01 -11.68 -2.66
CA SER A 214 35.00 -10.76 -2.08
C SER A 214 35.50 -11.26 -0.71
N CYS A 215 34.62 -11.75 0.16
CA CYS A 215 35.01 -12.37 1.43
C CYS A 215 35.98 -13.54 1.26
N HIS A 216 35.75 -14.41 0.27
CA HIS A 216 36.64 -15.55 0.00
C HIS A 216 37.96 -15.14 -0.67
N THR A 217 37.96 -14.10 -1.50
CA THR A 217 39.15 -13.65 -2.25
C THR A 217 40.11 -12.85 -1.37
N TYR A 218 39.61 -11.95 -0.53
CA TYR A 218 40.45 -11.16 0.39
C TYR A 218 40.98 -11.96 1.59
N ARG A 219 40.41 -13.13 1.89
CA ARG A 219 40.96 -14.07 2.87
C ARG A 219 42.29 -14.71 2.43
N LYS A 220 42.63 -14.69 1.14
CA LYS A 220 43.84 -15.33 0.58
C LYS A 220 45.10 -14.43 0.50
N ARG A 221 45.05 -13.18 1.00
CA ARG A 221 46.18 -12.23 0.92
C ARG A 221 46.73 -11.78 2.28
N TYR A 222 46.77 -12.70 3.25
CA TYR A 222 47.63 -12.58 4.43
C TYR A 222 48.46 -13.85 4.56
#